data_AF-M1CFT5-F1
#
_entry.id   AF-M1CFT5-F1
#
_cell.length_a   1.000
_cell.length_b   1.000
_cell.length_c   1.000
_cell.angle_alpha   90.00
_cell.angle_beta   90.00
_cell.angle_gamma   90.00
#
_symmetry.space_group_name_H-M   'P 1'
#
loop_
_entity.id
_entity.type
_entity.pdbx_description
1 polymer ?
#
loop_
_entity_poly.entity_id
_entity_poly.type
_entity_poly.pdbx_seq_one_letter_code
_entity_poly.pdbx_strand_id
1 'polypeptide(L)'
;MLFGNIFSRYAFVLRIVLLLVVAWMTLLLFNSALIIVPISLGRALFNSLPLLPITHGIKCNDLYAFVIGSYAIWTAIAGARYSIDQVRTRRVAALMNQIWKWCVIVLKSSALLSIWIFIIPVLIGLLFELLVIVPMRVPIDESPVFLLYQDWALGLIFLKIWTRLVMLDHMMPLVDESWRLKFERVRENGFSRLQGFWVLREIVLPIIMKLLTALCVPYVLARGVFPILGYPLLVNSAVYRFAWIGCLGFSLFCFCAKRFHVWFTNLHNSIRDDRYLIGRRLHNFGEEVLQRHNEVEVGGEGEIPLLNGGDVEEVADIGLRHRRGIMQDA
;
A
#
# COMPACT_ATOMS: atom_id res chain seq x y z
N MET A 1 94.80 -11.07 33.54
CA MET A 1 93.80 -11.99 32.92
C MET A 1 92.69 -12.42 33.89
N LEU A 2 92.93 -12.65 35.18
CA LEU A 2 91.90 -13.09 36.14
C LEU A 2 90.76 -12.07 36.37
N PHE A 3 91.05 -10.76 36.43
CA PHE A 3 90.03 -9.72 36.64
C PHE A 3 89.03 -9.57 35.47
N GLY A 4 89.45 -9.81 34.22
CA GLY A 4 88.58 -9.71 33.05
C GLY A 4 87.54 -10.82 32.96
N ASN A 5 87.88 -12.04 33.39
CA ASN A 5 86.95 -13.17 33.45
C ASN A 5 85.88 -13.00 34.54
N ILE A 6 86.23 -12.35 35.64
CA ILE A 6 85.30 -12.05 36.74
C ILE A 6 84.27 -11.00 36.28
N PHE A 7 84.72 -9.91 35.64
CA PHE A 7 83.84 -8.88 35.08
C PHE A 7 82.88 -9.43 34.01
N SER A 8 83.38 -10.31 33.12
CA SER A 8 82.56 -11.01 32.12
C SER A 8 81.46 -11.88 32.76
N ARG A 9 81.79 -12.62 33.83
CA ARG A 9 80.84 -13.47 34.55
C ARG A 9 79.75 -12.66 35.25
N TYR A 10 80.09 -11.51 35.85
CA TYR A 10 79.10 -10.60 36.44
C TYR A 10 78.20 -9.93 35.39
N ALA A 11 78.75 -9.54 34.23
CA ALA A 11 77.95 -8.98 33.14
C ALA A 11 76.94 -9.98 32.56
N PHE A 12 77.30 -11.27 32.48
CA PHE A 12 76.39 -12.34 32.06
C PHE A 12 75.25 -12.56 33.08
N VAL A 13 75.58 -12.64 34.37
CA VAL A 13 74.57 -12.76 35.44
C VAL A 13 73.65 -11.54 35.47
N LEU A 14 74.20 -10.33 35.32
CA LEU A 14 73.40 -9.09 35.23
C LEU A 14 72.43 -9.11 34.06
N ARG A 15 72.82 -9.59 32.87
CA ARG A 15 71.92 -9.70 31.72
C ARG A 15 70.76 -10.67 31.98
N ILE A 16 71.03 -11.80 32.63
CA ILE A 16 70.00 -12.77 32.99
C ILE A 16 69.02 -12.17 34.00
N VAL A 17 69.54 -11.53 35.05
CA VAL A 17 68.71 -10.85 36.06
C VAL A 17 67.88 -9.73 35.43
N LEU A 18 68.48 -8.92 34.55
CA LEU A 18 67.79 -7.86 33.82
C LEU A 18 66.68 -8.42 32.94
N LEU A 19 66.95 -9.47 32.15
CA LEU A 19 65.95 -10.12 31.31
C LEU A 19 64.82 -10.72 32.15
N LEU A 20 65.13 -11.31 33.29
CA LEU A 20 64.15 -11.87 34.22
C LEU A 20 63.25 -10.78 34.79
N VAL A 21 63.84 -9.66 35.24
CA VAL A 21 63.10 -8.51 35.76
C VAL A 21 62.22 -7.91 34.66
N VAL A 22 62.76 -7.71 33.45
CA VAL A 22 61.98 -7.20 32.31
C VAL A 22 60.84 -8.14 31.96
N ALA A 23 61.06 -9.45 31.91
CA ALA A 23 60.02 -10.44 31.66
C ALA A 23 58.93 -10.44 32.76
N TRP A 24 59.32 -10.25 34.02
CA TRP A 24 58.39 -10.10 35.13
C TRP A 24 57.56 -8.82 35.00
N MET A 25 58.20 -7.70 34.68
CA MET A 25 57.53 -6.42 34.50
C MET A 25 56.55 -6.45 33.32
N THR A 26 56.92 -7.07 32.19
CA THR A 26 56.01 -7.21 31.05
C THR A 26 54.84 -8.14 31.36
N LEU A 27 55.07 -9.23 32.10
CA LEU A 27 54.01 -10.14 32.54
C LEU A 27 53.04 -9.44 33.51
N LEU A 28 53.55 -8.66 34.46
CA LEU A 28 52.73 -7.89 35.39
C LEU A 28 51.91 -6.82 34.66
N LEU A 29 52.53 -6.08 33.75
CA LEU A 29 51.85 -5.08 32.93
C LEU A 29 50.77 -5.71 32.06
N PHE A 30 51.07 -6.83 31.40
CA PHE A 30 50.10 -7.55 30.57
C PHE A 30 48.89 -8.05 31.39
N ASN A 31 49.13 -8.67 32.55
CA ASN A 31 48.06 -9.12 33.43
C ASN A 31 47.22 -7.95 33.96
N SER A 32 47.85 -6.83 34.32
CA SER A 32 47.14 -5.62 34.75
C SER A 32 46.27 -5.02 33.63
N ALA A 33 46.78 -4.97 32.40
CA ALA A 33 46.06 -4.44 31.25
C ALA A 33 44.83 -5.30 30.90
N LEU A 34 44.92 -6.62 31.02
CA LEU A 34 43.79 -7.54 30.81
C LEU A 34 42.62 -7.28 31.77
N ILE A 35 42.87 -6.70 32.94
CA ILE A 35 41.85 -6.38 33.93
C ILE A 35 41.37 -4.93 33.77
N ILE A 36 42.31 -3.98 33.62
CA ILE A 36 42.01 -2.54 33.59
C ILE A 36 41.28 -2.13 32.29
N VAL A 37 41.67 -2.70 31.14
CA VAL A 37 41.08 -2.31 29.84
C VAL A 37 39.59 -2.68 29.76
N PRO A 38 39.14 -3.91 30.09
CA PRO A 38 37.71 -4.23 30.13
C PRO A 38 36.95 -3.39 31.16
N ILE A 39 37.50 -3.16 32.36
CA ILE A 39 36.81 -2.37 33.40
C ILE A 39 36.60 -0.93 32.94
N SER A 40 37.63 -0.28 32.41
CA SER A 40 37.54 1.11 31.93
C SER A 40 36.55 1.26 30.77
N LEU A 41 36.57 0.32 29.83
CA LEU A 41 35.64 0.29 28.70
C LEU A 41 34.19 0.03 29.16
N GLY A 42 33.99 -0.90 30.10
CA GLY A 42 32.68 -1.16 30.69
C GLY A 42 32.10 0.06 31.42
N ARG A 43 32.92 0.76 32.22
CA ARG A 43 32.50 2.02 32.87
C ARG A 43 32.16 3.11 31.84
N ALA A 44 32.96 3.25 30.77
CA ALA A 44 32.69 4.22 29.71
C ALA A 44 31.36 3.94 28.99
N LEU A 45 31.07 2.67 28.68
CA LEU A 45 29.79 2.26 28.09
C LEU A 45 28.60 2.59 28.99
N PHE A 46 28.70 2.28 30.30
CA PHE A 46 27.67 2.66 31.28
C PHE A 46 27.42 4.16 31.34
N ASN A 47 28.48 4.98 31.33
CA ASN A 47 28.36 6.43 31.39
C ASN A 47 27.82 7.03 30.07
N SER A 48 28.10 6.40 28.93
CA SER A 48 27.67 6.87 27.60
C SER A 48 26.21 6.53 27.26
N LEU A 49 25.59 5.59 27.99
CA LEU A 49 24.23 5.12 27.76
C LEU A 49 23.30 5.51 28.93
N PRO A 50 22.87 6.78 29.04
CA PRO A 50 21.91 7.23 30.05
C PRO A 50 20.47 6.69 29.85
N LEU A 51 20.25 5.79 28.89
CA LEU A 51 18.92 5.38 28.43
C LEU A 51 18.33 4.13 29.11
N LEU A 52 19.08 3.43 29.97
CA LEU A 52 18.57 2.24 30.63
C LEU A 52 18.07 2.59 32.05
N PRO A 53 16.76 2.57 32.32
CA PRO A 53 16.16 2.92 33.62
C PRO A 53 16.44 1.90 34.75
N ILE A 54 17.33 0.92 34.51
CA ILE A 54 17.61 -0.20 35.42
C ILE A 54 18.76 0.12 36.40
N THR A 55 19.52 1.20 36.17
CA THR A 55 20.77 1.47 36.89
C THR A 55 20.68 2.52 37.99
N HIS A 56 19.51 3.11 38.27
CA HIS A 56 19.39 4.17 39.29
C HIS A 56 19.32 3.64 40.75
N GLY A 57 19.99 2.53 41.04
CA GLY A 57 19.98 1.92 42.37
C GLY A 57 20.95 0.76 42.62
N ILE A 58 21.53 0.16 41.57
CA ILE A 58 22.55 -0.88 41.72
C ILE A 58 23.92 -0.20 41.73
N LYS A 59 24.61 -0.20 42.89
CA LYS A 59 26.02 0.21 42.98
C LYS A 59 26.79 -0.51 41.86
N CYS A 60 27.39 0.25 40.95
CA CYS A 60 28.14 -0.27 39.83
C CYS A 60 29.33 -1.08 40.37
N ASN A 61 29.15 -2.39 40.54
CA ASN A 61 30.21 -3.26 41.01
C ASN A 61 31.23 -3.40 39.88
N ASP A 62 32.52 -3.28 40.20
CA ASP A 62 33.62 -3.36 39.23
C ASP A 62 33.61 -4.70 38.48
N LEU A 63 33.02 -5.74 39.09
CA LEU A 63 32.75 -7.02 38.45
C LEU A 63 31.78 -6.91 37.26
N TYR A 64 30.69 -6.14 37.36
CA TYR A 64 29.76 -5.95 36.24
C TYR A 64 30.38 -5.14 35.11
N ALA A 65 31.18 -4.11 35.44
CA ALA A 65 31.93 -3.34 34.46
C ALA A 65 32.94 -4.22 33.71
N PHE A 66 33.64 -5.12 34.41
CA PHE A 66 34.54 -6.09 33.79
C PHE A 66 33.80 -7.04 32.83
N VAL A 67 32.68 -7.62 33.25
CA VAL A 67 31.89 -8.55 32.43
C VAL A 67 31.41 -7.85 31.16
N ILE A 68 30.77 -6.68 31.27
CA ILE A 68 30.23 -5.95 30.12
C ILE A 68 31.35 -5.49 29.18
N GLY A 69 32.46 -4.97 29.73
CA GLY A 69 33.61 -4.57 28.93
C GLY A 69 34.24 -5.75 28.18
N SER A 70 34.34 -6.93 28.80
CA SER A 70 34.87 -8.13 28.15
C SER A 70 33.98 -8.62 27.01
N TYR A 71 32.65 -8.59 27.18
CA TYR A 71 31.70 -8.91 26.11
C TYR A 71 31.74 -7.88 24.97
N ALA A 72 31.94 -6.60 25.28
CA ALA A 72 32.08 -5.55 24.28
C ALA A 72 33.37 -5.73 23.45
N ILE A 73 34.49 -6.07 24.08
CA ILE A 73 35.74 -6.37 23.38
C ILE A 73 35.58 -7.62 22.51
N TRP A 74 34.95 -8.68 23.03
CA TRP A 74 34.68 -9.90 22.26
C TRP A 74 33.80 -9.63 21.03
N THR A 75 32.71 -8.89 21.19
CA THR A 75 31.82 -8.51 20.08
C THR A 75 32.50 -7.60 19.07
N ALA A 76 33.36 -6.67 19.51
CA ALA A 76 34.17 -5.84 18.62
C ALA A 76 35.16 -6.69 17.80
N ILE A 77 35.85 -7.65 18.42
CA ILE A 77 36.80 -8.55 17.73
C ILE A 77 36.05 -9.48 16.77
N ALA A 78 34.95 -10.09 17.20
CA ALA A 78 34.12 -10.96 16.36
C ALA A 78 33.52 -10.17 15.19
N GLY A 79 33.02 -8.96 15.44
CA GLY A 79 32.49 -8.05 14.43
C GLY A 79 33.56 -7.59 13.44
N ALA A 80 34.75 -7.24 13.91
CA ALA A 80 35.88 -6.88 13.04
C ALA A 80 36.32 -8.06 12.16
N ARG A 81 36.46 -9.27 12.73
CA ARG A 81 36.79 -10.48 11.97
C ARG A 81 35.72 -10.81 10.94
N TYR A 82 34.45 -10.75 11.33
CA TYR A 82 33.32 -10.98 10.42
C TYR A 82 33.26 -9.93 9.31
N SER A 83 33.52 -8.67 9.63
CA SER A 83 33.55 -7.58 8.65
C SER A 83 34.70 -7.74 7.65
N ILE A 84 35.90 -8.10 8.12
CA ILE A 84 37.06 -8.33 7.26
C ILE A 84 36.84 -9.57 6.36
N ASP A 85 36.25 -10.64 6.89
CA ASP A 85 35.93 -11.85 6.13
C ASP A 85 34.83 -11.58 5.08
N GLN A 86 33.82 -10.78 5.44
CA GLN A 86 32.79 -10.29 4.52
C GLN A 86 33.39 -9.44 3.39
N VAL A 87 34.30 -8.51 3.72
CA VAL A 87 35.01 -7.64 2.74
C VAL A 87 35.88 -8.45 1.79
N ARG A 88 36.57 -9.48 2.28
CA ARG A 88 37.45 -10.32 1.47
C ARG A 88 36.70 -11.19 0.45
N THR A 89 35.44 -11.53 0.73
CA THR A 89 34.67 -12.52 -0.05
C THR A 89 33.87 -11.93 -1.23
N ARG A 90 34.15 -10.69 -1.70
CA ARG A 90 33.40 -9.99 -2.78
C ARG A 90 31.87 -9.84 -2.54
N ARG A 91 31.33 -10.29 -1.39
CA ARG A 91 29.92 -10.21 -1.04
C ARG A 91 29.48 -8.84 -0.55
N VAL A 92 30.40 -7.96 -0.11
CA VAL A 92 30.04 -6.59 0.27
C VAL A 92 29.46 -5.82 -0.91
N ALA A 93 30.00 -5.95 -2.12
CA ALA A 93 29.41 -5.30 -3.29
C ALA A 93 27.98 -5.83 -3.56
N ALA A 94 27.74 -7.13 -3.39
CA ALA A 94 26.41 -7.73 -3.54
C ALA A 94 25.44 -7.33 -2.42
N LEU A 95 25.89 -7.30 -1.16
CA LEU A 95 25.10 -6.86 0.00
C LEU A 95 24.82 -5.36 -0.05
N MET A 96 25.79 -4.55 -0.46
CA MET A 96 25.64 -3.11 -0.60
C MET A 96 24.69 -2.78 -1.76
N ASN A 97 24.77 -3.53 -2.88
CA ASN A 97 23.79 -3.42 -3.96
C ASN A 97 22.39 -3.86 -3.50
N GLN A 98 22.29 -4.90 -2.65
CA GLN A 98 21.02 -5.31 -2.06
C GLN A 98 20.46 -4.25 -1.10
N ILE A 99 21.27 -3.73 -0.18
CA ILE A 99 20.90 -2.65 0.74
C ILE A 99 20.48 -1.41 -0.05
N TRP A 100 21.21 -1.06 -1.11
CA TRP A 100 20.86 0.05 -1.98
C TRP A 100 19.50 -0.17 -2.66
N LYS A 101 19.24 -1.37 -3.21
CA LYS A 101 17.94 -1.74 -3.78
C LYS A 101 16.82 -1.59 -2.75
N TRP A 102 16.99 -2.14 -1.55
CA TRP A 102 15.99 -2.03 -0.48
C TRP A 102 15.81 -0.60 -0.01
N CYS A 103 16.88 0.19 0.10
CA CYS A 103 16.81 1.61 0.44
C CYS A 103 16.01 2.39 -0.60
N VAL A 104 16.25 2.16 -1.89
CA VAL A 104 15.48 2.78 -2.98
C VAL A 104 14.01 2.35 -2.94
N ILE A 105 13.72 1.06 -2.68
CA ILE A 105 12.36 0.56 -2.53
C ILE A 105 11.65 1.24 -1.35
N VAL A 106 12.31 1.31 -0.19
CA VAL A 106 11.78 1.94 1.03
C VAL A 106 11.54 3.44 0.82
N LEU A 107 12.48 4.15 0.19
CA LEU A 107 12.34 5.57 -0.08
C LEU A 107 11.17 5.83 -1.03
N LYS A 108 11.05 5.03 -2.09
CA LYS A 108 9.96 5.15 -3.08
C LYS A 108 8.60 4.81 -2.48
N SER A 109 8.50 3.77 -1.65
CA SER A 109 7.27 3.40 -0.97
C SER A 109 6.87 4.41 0.10
N SER A 110 7.84 4.93 0.86
CA SER A 110 7.63 6.01 1.83
C SER A 110 7.11 7.28 1.17
N ALA A 111 7.67 7.68 0.03
CA ALA A 111 7.20 8.84 -0.73
C ALA A 111 5.74 8.68 -1.19
N LEU A 112 5.38 7.50 -1.71
CA LEU A 112 3.98 7.21 -2.11
C LEU A 112 3.03 7.24 -0.92
N LEU A 113 3.42 6.63 0.19
CA LEU A 113 2.62 6.61 1.42
C LEU A 113 2.43 8.03 1.96
N SER A 114 3.48 8.85 1.92
CA SER A 114 3.42 10.26 2.32
C SER A 114 2.41 11.04 1.48
N ILE A 115 2.44 10.90 0.15
CA ILE A 115 1.45 11.55 -0.72
C ILE A 115 0.02 11.10 -0.38
N TRP A 116 -0.16 9.80 -0.11
CA TRP A 116 -1.45 9.22 0.22
C TRP A 116 -2.02 9.68 1.58
N ILE A 117 -1.16 9.87 2.59
CA ILE A 117 -1.57 10.23 3.95
C ILE A 117 -1.63 11.76 4.17
N PHE A 118 -0.84 12.53 3.43
CA PHE A 118 -0.78 13.98 3.60
C PHE A 118 -1.53 14.71 2.48
N ILE A 119 -1.09 14.57 1.24
CA ILE A 119 -1.57 15.40 0.13
C ILE A 119 -3.04 15.13 -0.20
N ILE A 120 -3.42 13.87 -0.40
CA ILE A 120 -4.79 13.51 -0.78
C ILE A 120 -5.80 13.92 0.32
N PRO A 121 -5.58 13.60 1.61
CA PRO A 121 -6.45 14.05 2.69
C PRO A 121 -6.58 15.57 2.77
N VAL A 122 -5.49 16.32 2.67
CA VAL A 122 -5.56 17.79 2.68
C VAL A 122 -6.42 18.32 1.54
N LEU A 123 -6.26 17.79 0.33
CA LEU A 123 -7.06 18.21 -0.83
C LEU A 123 -8.56 17.89 -0.65
N ILE A 124 -8.89 16.70 -0.13
CA ILE A 124 -10.27 16.30 0.14
C ILE A 124 -10.88 17.16 1.25
N GLY A 125 -10.14 17.37 2.34
CA GLY A 125 -10.58 18.17 3.48
C GLY A 125 -10.88 19.61 3.07
N LEU A 126 -9.96 20.23 2.34
CA LEU A 126 -10.10 21.59 1.84
C LEU A 126 -11.27 21.70 0.85
N LEU A 127 -11.46 20.71 -0.04
CA LEU A 127 -12.62 20.67 -0.93
C LEU A 127 -13.94 20.60 -0.15
N PHE A 128 -14.02 19.73 0.86
CA PHE A 128 -15.22 19.59 1.69
C PHE A 128 -15.48 20.85 2.51
N GLU A 129 -14.43 21.48 3.01
CA GLU A 129 -14.54 22.72 3.76
C GLU A 129 -15.09 23.85 2.90
N LEU A 130 -14.57 24.03 1.69
CA LEU A 130 -15.10 25.02 0.74
C LEU A 130 -16.52 24.70 0.26
N LEU A 131 -16.85 23.42 0.12
CA LEU A 131 -18.15 22.98 -0.39
C LEU A 131 -19.26 23.09 0.64
N VAL A 132 -19.02 22.66 1.88
CA VAL A 132 -20.07 22.46 2.90
C VAL A 132 -19.88 23.41 4.07
N ILE A 133 -18.65 23.51 4.58
CA ILE A 133 -18.38 24.21 5.83
C ILE A 133 -18.43 25.72 5.62
N VAL A 134 -17.78 26.26 4.57
CA VAL A 134 -17.76 27.70 4.27
C VAL A 134 -19.16 28.26 4.05
N PRO A 135 -20.06 27.65 3.25
CA PRO A 135 -21.43 28.17 3.09
C PRO A 135 -22.28 28.09 4.35
N MET A 136 -22.08 27.08 5.22
CA MET A 136 -22.86 26.93 6.45
C MET A 136 -22.37 27.77 7.64
N ARG A 137 -21.05 27.94 7.82
CA ARG A 137 -20.49 28.47 9.07
C ARG A 137 -20.39 30.00 9.14
N VAL A 138 -20.25 30.66 7.99
CA VAL A 138 -19.88 32.10 7.94
C VAL A 138 -21.12 32.97 7.64
N PRO A 139 -21.45 34.03 8.39
CA PRO A 139 -22.34 35.09 7.92
C PRO A 139 -21.66 35.91 6.82
N ILE A 140 -22.35 36.76 6.05
CA ILE A 140 -21.81 37.40 4.82
C ILE A 140 -20.55 38.27 5.09
N ASP A 141 -20.24 38.58 6.35
CA ASP A 141 -19.31 39.64 6.76
C ASP A 141 -17.95 39.16 7.32
N GLU A 142 -17.69 37.85 7.44
CA GLU A 142 -16.44 37.33 8.03
C GLU A 142 -15.61 36.42 7.09
N SER A 143 -14.29 36.45 7.24
CA SER A 143 -13.36 35.58 6.51
C SER A 143 -13.19 34.23 7.21
N PRO A 144 -13.35 33.08 6.51
CA PRO A 144 -13.12 31.78 7.12
C PRO A 144 -11.65 31.58 7.53
N VAL A 145 -11.42 31.12 8.76
CA VAL A 145 -10.10 30.68 9.22
C VAL A 145 -9.90 29.22 8.81
N PHE A 146 -8.91 28.98 7.97
CA PHE A 146 -8.53 27.64 7.51
C PHE A 146 -7.57 27.01 8.52
N LEU A 147 -8.01 25.93 9.17
CA LEU A 147 -7.20 25.16 10.11
C LEU A 147 -6.74 23.87 9.45
N LEU A 148 -5.64 23.97 8.70
CA LEU A 148 -5.06 22.87 7.90
C LEU A 148 -4.98 21.51 8.61
N TYR A 149 -4.68 21.49 9.91
CA TYR A 149 -4.65 20.24 10.69
C TYR A 149 -6.03 19.59 10.84
N GLN A 150 -7.08 20.39 11.04
CA GLN A 150 -8.46 19.91 11.13
C GLN A 150 -8.96 19.41 9.77
N ASP A 151 -8.65 20.13 8.69
CA ASP A 151 -9.05 19.75 7.33
C ASP A 151 -8.34 18.46 6.90
N TRP A 152 -7.06 18.32 7.24
CA TRP A 152 -6.32 17.07 7.06
C TRP A 152 -6.97 15.89 7.79
N ALA A 153 -7.36 16.06 9.07
CA ALA A 153 -8.00 15.01 9.85
C ALA A 153 -9.37 14.62 9.25
N LEU A 154 -10.18 15.60 8.85
CA LEU A 154 -11.45 15.38 8.15
C LEU A 154 -11.24 14.64 6.83
N GLY A 155 -10.25 15.05 6.05
CA GLY A 155 -9.86 14.40 4.80
C GLY A 155 -9.42 12.95 5.00
N LEU A 156 -8.73 12.63 6.09
CA LEU A 156 -8.34 11.27 6.44
C LEU A 156 -9.55 10.39 6.75
N ILE A 157 -10.54 10.93 7.47
CA ILE A 157 -11.79 10.21 7.76
C ILE A 157 -12.52 9.89 6.45
N PHE A 158 -12.67 10.87 5.55
CA PHE A 158 -13.28 10.66 4.24
C PHE A 158 -12.50 9.65 3.39
N LEU A 159 -11.17 9.77 3.34
CA LEU A 159 -10.33 8.81 2.61
C LEU A 159 -10.49 7.39 3.17
N LYS A 160 -10.59 7.23 4.50
CA LYS A 160 -10.80 5.93 5.15
C LYS A 160 -12.18 5.34 4.88
N ILE A 161 -13.23 6.16 4.87
CA ILE A 161 -14.59 5.72 4.51
C ILE A 161 -14.61 5.32 3.03
N TRP A 162 -14.05 6.14 2.15
CA TRP A 162 -14.01 5.90 0.71
C TRP A 162 -13.25 4.62 0.37
N THR A 163 -12.05 4.43 0.92
CA THR A 163 -11.26 3.19 0.71
C THR A 163 -11.99 1.95 1.20
N ARG A 164 -12.67 2.01 2.36
CA ARG A 164 -13.51 0.90 2.83
C ARG A 164 -14.69 0.63 1.89
N LEU A 165 -15.36 1.69 1.42
CA LEU A 165 -16.49 1.57 0.51
C LEU A 165 -16.09 0.98 -0.85
N VAL A 166 -14.94 1.40 -1.40
CA VAL A 166 -14.36 0.87 -2.64
C VAL A 166 -13.97 -0.61 -2.49
N MET A 167 -13.72 -1.11 -1.29
CA MET A 167 -13.40 -2.53 -1.06
C MET A 167 -14.62 -3.41 -0.72
N LEU A 168 -15.75 -2.83 -0.28
CA LEU A 168 -16.89 -3.56 0.31
C LEU A 168 -18.03 -3.92 -0.67
N ASP A 169 -17.76 -3.98 -1.97
CA ASP A 169 -18.72 -4.28 -3.08
C ASP A 169 -19.98 -3.42 -3.25
N HIS A 170 -20.39 -2.64 -2.25
CA HIS A 170 -21.68 -1.94 -2.24
C HIS A 170 -21.81 -0.73 -3.20
N MET A 171 -20.80 -0.44 -4.04
CA MET A 171 -20.82 0.69 -4.96
C MET A 171 -20.71 0.29 -6.45
N MET A 172 -21.18 -0.91 -6.79
CA MET A 172 -21.21 -1.48 -8.15
C MET A 172 -21.81 -0.58 -9.27
N PRO A 173 -22.78 0.33 -9.04
CA PRO A 173 -23.29 1.19 -10.13
C PRO A 173 -22.52 2.50 -10.34
N LEU A 174 -21.77 2.98 -9.33
CA LEU A 174 -21.26 4.36 -9.29
C LEU A 174 -19.75 4.47 -9.47
N VAL A 175 -18.98 3.44 -9.08
CA VAL A 175 -17.53 3.42 -9.20
C VAL A 175 -17.15 2.31 -10.16
N ASP A 176 -16.49 2.66 -11.27
CA ASP A 176 -16.07 1.70 -12.27
C ASP A 176 -15.23 0.58 -11.62
N GLU A 177 -15.54 -0.68 -11.94
CA GLU A 177 -14.83 -1.90 -11.51
C GLU A 177 -13.29 -1.79 -11.67
N SER A 178 -12.85 -0.95 -12.62
CA SER A 178 -11.45 -0.63 -12.84
C SER A 178 -10.70 -0.13 -11.60
N TRP A 179 -11.34 0.58 -10.67
CA TRP A 179 -10.68 1.09 -9.46
C TRP A 179 -10.40 -0.01 -8.45
N ARG A 180 -11.31 -0.97 -8.29
CA ARG A 180 -11.11 -2.14 -7.42
C ARG A 180 -9.92 -2.95 -7.88
N LEU A 181 -9.89 -3.30 -9.16
CA LEU A 181 -8.79 -4.04 -9.78
C LEU A 181 -7.43 -3.33 -9.61
N LYS A 182 -7.43 -1.97 -9.67
CA LYS A 182 -6.22 -1.18 -9.40
C LYS A 182 -5.76 -1.29 -7.94
N PHE A 183 -6.67 -1.23 -6.96
CA PHE A 183 -6.35 -1.38 -5.54
C PHE A 183 -5.96 -2.82 -5.16
N GLU A 184 -6.67 -3.81 -5.71
CA GLU A 184 -6.37 -5.24 -5.58
C GLU A 184 -4.93 -5.51 -6.04
N ARG A 185 -4.58 -5.00 -7.24
CA ARG A 185 -3.24 -5.11 -7.81
C ARG A 185 -2.17 -4.43 -6.94
N VAL A 186 -2.48 -3.31 -6.29
CA VAL A 186 -1.55 -2.65 -5.35
C VAL A 186 -1.37 -3.48 -4.08
N ARG A 187 -2.45 -4.10 -3.59
CA ARG A 187 -2.43 -4.97 -2.40
C ARG A 187 -1.63 -6.25 -2.66
N GLU A 188 -1.84 -6.91 -3.80
CA GLU A 188 -1.18 -8.17 -4.16
C GLU A 188 0.30 -8.03 -4.48
N ASN A 189 0.70 -6.96 -5.19
CA ASN A 189 2.11 -6.78 -5.57
C ASN A 189 3.04 -6.44 -4.39
N GLY A 190 2.48 -6.01 -3.25
CA GLY A 190 3.22 -5.64 -2.04
C GLY A 190 4.24 -4.51 -2.26
N PHE A 191 4.83 -4.01 -1.16
CA PHE A 191 5.78 -2.87 -1.23
C PHE A 191 7.08 -3.19 -1.99
N SER A 192 7.49 -4.46 -2.05
CA SER A 192 8.77 -4.89 -2.63
C SER A 192 8.75 -4.98 -4.17
N ARG A 193 7.61 -5.31 -4.79
CA ARG A 193 7.44 -5.38 -6.26
C ARG A 193 6.56 -4.28 -6.81
N LEU A 194 6.13 -3.32 -5.98
CA LEU A 194 5.29 -2.22 -6.42
C LEU A 194 6.03 -1.39 -7.48
N GLN A 195 5.50 -1.37 -8.70
CA GLN A 195 5.88 -0.38 -9.70
C GLN A 195 5.37 0.99 -9.23
N GLY A 196 6.07 1.61 -8.27
CA GLY A 196 5.57 2.83 -7.65
C GLY A 196 5.33 3.99 -8.62
N PHE A 197 5.99 3.97 -9.78
CA PHE A 197 5.72 4.91 -10.87
C PHE A 197 4.36 4.66 -11.55
N TRP A 198 3.97 3.39 -11.73
CA TRP A 198 2.64 3.02 -12.22
C TRP A 198 1.56 3.45 -11.22
N VAL A 199 1.74 3.17 -9.92
CA VAL A 199 0.79 3.59 -8.88
C VAL A 199 0.65 5.11 -8.82
N LEU A 200 1.78 5.82 -8.87
CA LEU A 200 1.76 7.28 -8.92
C LEU A 200 0.98 7.78 -10.14
N ARG A 201 1.27 7.25 -11.32
CA ARG A 201 0.68 7.75 -12.58
C ARG A 201 -0.78 7.35 -12.79
N GLU A 202 -1.14 6.14 -12.39
CA GLU A 202 -2.41 5.49 -12.74
C GLU A 202 -3.47 5.63 -11.64
N ILE A 203 -3.05 5.91 -10.40
CA ILE A 203 -3.92 6.02 -9.23
C ILE A 203 -3.79 7.39 -8.59
N VAL A 204 -2.59 7.76 -8.14
CA VAL A 204 -2.40 8.99 -7.33
C VAL A 204 -2.59 10.27 -8.16
N LEU A 205 -1.96 10.36 -9.33
CA LEU A 205 -2.08 11.50 -10.23
C LEU A 205 -3.53 11.74 -10.68
N PRO A 206 -4.31 10.76 -11.17
CA PRO A 206 -5.69 11.03 -11.58
C PRO A 206 -6.55 11.50 -10.41
N ILE A 207 -6.35 10.96 -9.19
CA ILE A 207 -7.07 11.42 -7.99
C ILE A 207 -6.70 12.88 -7.70
N ILE A 208 -5.41 13.20 -7.61
CA ILE A 208 -4.93 14.57 -7.34
C ILE A 208 -5.44 15.54 -8.42
N MET A 209 -5.36 15.16 -9.71
CA MET A 209 -5.80 16.01 -10.81
C MET A 209 -7.31 16.27 -10.75
N LYS A 210 -8.13 15.26 -10.43
CA LYS A 210 -9.58 15.44 -10.26
C LYS A 210 -9.91 16.36 -9.07
N LEU A 211 -9.26 16.14 -7.92
CA LEU A 211 -9.43 16.98 -6.73
C LEU A 211 -8.97 18.42 -6.99
N LEU A 212 -7.81 18.60 -7.63
CA LEU A 212 -7.27 19.91 -7.96
C LEU A 212 -8.17 20.63 -8.98
N THR A 213 -8.70 19.93 -9.98
CA THR A 213 -9.65 20.51 -10.94
C THR A 213 -10.94 20.95 -10.22
N ALA A 214 -11.47 20.11 -9.33
CA ALA A 214 -12.64 20.43 -8.52
C ALA A 214 -12.42 21.64 -7.60
N LEU A 215 -11.17 21.87 -7.19
CA LEU A 215 -10.79 23.02 -6.38
C LEU A 215 -10.55 24.30 -7.21
N CYS A 216 -9.79 24.18 -8.30
CA CYS A 216 -9.33 25.31 -9.11
C CYS A 216 -10.42 25.87 -10.03
N VAL A 217 -11.27 25.03 -10.64
CA VAL A 217 -12.27 25.51 -11.60
C VAL A 217 -13.25 26.50 -10.96
N PRO A 218 -13.86 26.22 -9.80
CA PRO A 218 -14.75 27.19 -9.15
C PRO A 218 -13.99 28.44 -8.70
N TYR A 219 -12.74 28.30 -8.25
CA TYR A 219 -11.89 29.42 -7.83
C TYR A 219 -11.63 30.39 -8.99
N VAL A 220 -11.20 29.87 -10.15
CA VAL A 220 -10.89 30.69 -11.35
C VAL A 220 -12.17 31.34 -11.89
N LEU A 221 -13.29 30.63 -11.88
CA LEU A 221 -14.57 31.20 -12.28
C LEU A 221 -14.94 32.37 -11.35
N ALA A 222 -14.94 32.15 -10.04
CA ALA A 222 -15.34 33.16 -9.06
C ALA A 222 -14.38 34.35 -8.99
N ARG A 223 -13.05 34.13 -9.02
CA ARG A 223 -12.02 35.20 -8.90
C ARG A 223 -11.68 35.87 -10.23
N GLY A 224 -11.78 35.16 -11.34
CA GLY A 224 -11.37 35.66 -12.66
C GLY A 224 -12.55 36.12 -13.50
N VAL A 225 -13.46 35.20 -13.83
CA VAL A 225 -14.47 35.43 -14.87
C VAL A 225 -15.59 36.36 -14.39
N PHE A 226 -16.16 36.12 -13.21
CA PHE A 226 -17.30 36.90 -12.70
C PHE A 226 -17.00 38.39 -12.41
N PRO A 227 -15.84 38.76 -11.85
CA PRO A 227 -15.50 40.17 -11.63
C PRO A 227 -15.32 40.98 -12.90
N ILE A 228 -14.82 40.35 -13.98
CA ILE A 228 -14.61 41.01 -15.28
C ILE A 228 -15.95 41.35 -15.96
N LEU A 229 -17.02 40.61 -15.64
CA LEU A 229 -18.36 40.81 -16.19
C LEU A 229 -19.12 42.02 -15.58
N GLY A 230 -18.53 42.72 -14.61
CA GLY A 230 -19.08 43.98 -14.08
C GLY A 230 -20.31 43.84 -13.18
N TYR A 231 -20.54 42.67 -12.58
CA TYR A 231 -21.67 42.45 -11.66
C TYR A 231 -21.55 43.25 -10.35
N PRO A 232 -22.68 43.64 -9.72
CA PRO A 232 -22.68 44.33 -8.43
C PRO A 232 -22.01 43.50 -7.32
N LEU A 233 -21.38 44.17 -6.33
CA LEU A 233 -20.58 43.55 -5.27
C LEU A 233 -21.30 42.40 -4.54
N LEU A 234 -22.61 42.52 -4.36
CA LEU A 234 -23.46 41.52 -3.70
C LEU A 234 -23.46 40.18 -4.46
N VAL A 235 -23.52 40.23 -5.79
CA VAL A 235 -23.52 39.05 -6.66
C VAL A 235 -22.15 38.41 -6.67
N ASN A 236 -21.07 39.20 -6.75
CA ASN A 236 -19.71 38.66 -6.68
C ASN A 236 -19.45 37.94 -5.34
N SER A 237 -19.89 38.51 -4.22
CA SER A 237 -19.77 37.85 -2.90
C SER A 237 -20.55 36.54 -2.82
N ALA A 238 -21.80 36.53 -3.32
CA ALA A 238 -22.60 35.30 -3.39
C ALA A 238 -21.96 34.24 -4.30
N VAL A 239 -21.42 34.65 -5.45
CA VAL A 239 -20.72 33.75 -6.38
C VAL A 239 -19.47 33.16 -5.73
N TYR A 240 -18.67 33.92 -4.99
CA TYR A 240 -17.51 33.38 -4.27
C TYR A 240 -17.87 32.24 -3.31
N ARG A 241 -19.02 32.35 -2.65
CA ARG A 241 -19.45 31.38 -1.65
C ARG A 241 -20.13 30.15 -2.24
N PHE A 242 -20.92 30.34 -3.30
CA PHE A 242 -21.70 29.26 -3.92
C PHE A 242 -21.06 28.68 -5.18
N ALA A 243 -19.94 29.22 -5.68
CA ALA A 243 -19.28 28.73 -6.89
C ALA A 243 -18.93 27.23 -6.81
N TRP A 244 -18.42 26.77 -5.67
CA TRP A 244 -18.09 25.35 -5.48
C TRP A 244 -19.33 24.46 -5.49
N ILE A 245 -20.41 24.84 -4.79
CA ILE A 245 -21.68 24.11 -4.81
C ILE A 245 -22.29 24.09 -6.21
N GLY A 246 -22.36 25.24 -6.87
CA GLY A 246 -22.97 25.37 -8.19
C GLY A 246 -22.21 24.61 -9.27
N CYS A 247 -20.88 24.77 -9.33
CA CYS A 247 -20.05 24.11 -10.35
C CYS A 247 -20.02 22.58 -10.17
N LEU A 248 -19.85 22.09 -8.94
CA LEU A 248 -19.82 20.65 -8.67
C LEU A 248 -21.22 20.03 -8.78
N GLY A 249 -22.26 20.73 -8.33
CA GLY A 249 -23.66 20.30 -8.48
C GLY A 249 -24.06 20.17 -9.95
N PHE A 250 -23.71 21.17 -10.78
CA PHE A 250 -23.97 21.11 -12.22
C PHE A 250 -23.18 19.98 -12.90
N SER A 251 -21.90 19.81 -12.55
CA SER A 251 -21.09 18.69 -13.06
C SER A 251 -21.68 17.32 -12.69
N LEU A 252 -22.17 17.17 -11.46
CA LEU A 252 -22.82 15.94 -10.99
C LEU A 252 -24.13 15.71 -11.75
N PHE A 253 -24.93 16.74 -11.95
CA PHE A 253 -26.17 16.65 -12.71
C PHE A 253 -25.93 16.19 -14.15
N CYS A 254 -24.96 16.78 -14.85
CA CYS A 254 -24.57 16.35 -16.19
C CYS A 254 -24.05 14.90 -16.21
N PHE A 255 -23.30 14.48 -15.19
CA PHE A 255 -22.83 13.10 -15.07
C PHE A 255 -24.00 12.11 -14.88
N CYS A 256 -24.92 12.41 -13.96
CA CYS A 256 -26.12 11.62 -13.74
C CYS A 256 -26.97 11.54 -15.01
N ALA A 257 -27.22 12.67 -15.68
CA ALA A 257 -27.98 12.71 -16.92
C ALA A 257 -27.37 11.82 -18.02
N LYS A 258 -26.04 11.84 -18.20
CA LYS A 258 -25.34 10.94 -19.13
C LYS A 258 -25.49 9.47 -18.73
N ARG A 259 -25.36 9.15 -17.44
CA ARG A 259 -25.49 7.77 -16.94
C ARG A 259 -26.93 7.27 -17.09
N PHE A 260 -27.93 8.09 -16.78
CA PHE A 260 -29.34 7.78 -17.02
C PHE A 260 -29.63 7.56 -18.50
N HIS A 261 -29.08 8.38 -19.40
CA HIS A 261 -29.22 8.20 -20.84
C HIS A 261 -28.65 6.86 -21.31
N VAL A 262 -27.43 6.50 -20.86
CA VAL A 262 -26.81 5.21 -21.21
C VAL A 262 -27.60 4.05 -20.62
N TRP A 263 -27.99 4.13 -19.35
CA TRP A 263 -28.79 3.10 -18.70
C TRP A 263 -30.14 2.89 -19.39
N PHE A 264 -30.83 3.99 -19.74
CA PHE A 264 -32.09 3.94 -20.46
C PHE A 264 -31.92 3.32 -21.85
N THR A 265 -30.84 3.67 -22.56
CA THR A 265 -30.52 3.10 -23.87
C THR A 265 -30.23 1.60 -23.77
N ASN A 266 -29.47 1.17 -22.75
CA ASN A 266 -29.17 -0.23 -22.50
C ASN A 266 -30.41 -1.02 -22.09
N LEU A 267 -31.25 -0.45 -21.23
CA LEU A 267 -32.51 -1.06 -20.82
C LEU A 267 -33.45 -1.21 -22.02
N HIS A 268 -33.56 -0.17 -22.84
CA HIS A 268 -34.34 -0.20 -24.07
C HIS A 268 -33.83 -1.28 -25.04
N ASN A 269 -32.51 -1.39 -25.22
CA ASN A 269 -31.90 -2.42 -26.07
C ASN A 269 -32.11 -3.83 -25.49
N SER A 270 -31.98 -4.02 -24.18
CA SER A 270 -32.27 -5.31 -23.53
C SER A 270 -33.73 -5.74 -23.73
N ILE A 271 -34.67 -4.82 -23.55
CA ILE A 271 -36.10 -5.09 -23.77
C ILE A 271 -36.37 -5.41 -25.25
N ARG A 272 -35.68 -4.74 -26.16
CA ARG A 272 -35.77 -5.01 -27.60
C ARG A 272 -35.20 -6.39 -27.94
N ASP A 273 -34.02 -6.72 -27.45
CA ASP A 273 -33.32 -7.96 -27.77
C ASP A 273 -34.09 -9.18 -27.22
N ASP A 274 -34.71 -9.04 -26.05
CA ASP A 274 -35.61 -10.07 -25.50
C ASP A 274 -36.87 -10.26 -26.36
N ARG A 275 -37.46 -9.18 -26.86
CA ARG A 275 -38.69 -9.25 -27.69
C ARG A 275 -38.41 -9.80 -29.08
N TYR A 276 -37.27 -9.46 -29.68
CA TYR A 276 -36.92 -9.86 -31.04
C TYR A 276 -35.98 -11.09 -31.09
N LEU A 277 -35.66 -11.68 -29.93
CA LEU A 277 -34.70 -12.80 -29.77
C LEU A 277 -33.37 -12.60 -30.52
N ILE A 278 -32.95 -11.36 -30.70
CA ILE A 278 -31.75 -11.01 -31.46
C ILE A 278 -30.52 -11.58 -30.73
N GLY A 279 -29.78 -12.47 -31.39
CA GLY A 279 -28.58 -13.11 -30.83
C GLY A 279 -28.78 -14.52 -30.25
N ARG A 280 -30.01 -15.01 -30.09
CA ARG A 280 -30.25 -16.43 -29.80
C ARG A 280 -30.28 -17.20 -31.13
N ARG A 281 -29.29 -18.08 -31.36
CA ARG A 281 -29.35 -19.04 -32.48
C ARG A 281 -30.57 -19.93 -32.26
N LEU A 282 -31.48 -19.98 -33.24
CA LEU A 282 -32.54 -20.99 -33.25
C LEU A 282 -31.87 -22.36 -33.28
N HIS A 283 -32.14 -23.17 -32.26
CA HIS A 283 -31.82 -24.59 -32.28
C HIS A 283 -32.90 -25.26 -33.14
N ASN A 284 -32.54 -25.70 -34.34
CA ASN A 284 -33.49 -26.40 -35.21
C ASN A 284 -33.72 -27.81 -34.66
N PHE A 285 -34.66 -27.97 -33.74
CA PHE A 285 -35.06 -29.28 -33.19
C PHE A 285 -35.66 -30.24 -34.25
N GLY A 286 -35.94 -29.76 -35.46
CA GLY A 286 -36.50 -30.57 -36.54
C GLY A 286 -35.50 -31.51 -37.21
N GLU A 287 -34.19 -31.18 -37.23
CA GLU A 287 -33.18 -32.02 -37.89
C GLU A 287 -32.88 -33.30 -37.09
N GLU A 288 -32.88 -33.23 -35.76
CA GLU A 288 -32.65 -34.41 -34.89
C GLU A 288 -33.83 -35.39 -34.91
N VAL A 289 -35.07 -34.89 -35.02
CA VAL A 289 -36.26 -35.72 -35.16
C VAL A 289 -36.29 -36.38 -36.54
N LEU A 290 -35.93 -35.66 -37.60
CA LEU A 290 -35.84 -36.23 -38.96
C LEU A 290 -34.71 -37.26 -39.07
N GLN A 291 -33.56 -37.03 -38.42
CA GLN A 291 -32.47 -38.01 -38.33
C GLN A 291 -32.90 -39.26 -37.56
N ARG A 292 -33.56 -39.12 -36.40
CA ARG A 292 -34.12 -40.30 -35.69
C ARG A 292 -35.17 -41.03 -36.50
N HIS A 293 -36.02 -40.32 -37.25
CA HIS A 293 -37.03 -40.97 -38.09
C HIS A 293 -36.38 -41.74 -39.24
N ASN A 294 -35.38 -41.15 -39.91
CA ASN A 294 -34.63 -41.81 -40.97
C ASN A 294 -33.80 -43.01 -40.46
N GLU A 295 -33.25 -42.95 -39.25
CA GLU A 295 -32.56 -44.09 -38.62
C GLU A 295 -33.52 -45.24 -38.27
N VAL A 296 -34.77 -44.92 -37.93
CA VAL A 296 -35.82 -45.93 -37.65
C VAL A 296 -36.38 -46.54 -38.94
N GLU A 297 -36.56 -45.76 -40.01
CA GLU A 297 -37.04 -46.27 -41.31
C GLU A 297 -36.00 -47.14 -42.03
N VAL A 298 -34.70 -46.89 -41.87
CA VAL A 298 -33.64 -47.72 -42.49
C VAL A 298 -33.36 -49.01 -41.71
N GLY A 299 -33.83 -49.11 -40.46
CA GLY A 299 -33.61 -50.27 -39.58
C GLY A 299 -34.72 -51.32 -39.51
N GLY A 300 -35.88 -51.09 -40.14
CA GLY A 300 -37.04 -51.97 -39.98
C GLY A 300 -37.93 -52.02 -41.21
N GLU A 301 -37.62 -52.93 -42.15
CA GLU A 301 -38.66 -53.49 -43.02
C GLU A 301 -39.60 -54.36 -42.17
N GLY A 302 -40.82 -53.89 -41.92
CA GLY A 302 -41.89 -54.73 -41.39
C GLY A 302 -42.84 -54.04 -40.40
N GLU A 303 -44.08 -53.89 -40.84
CA GLU A 303 -45.31 -53.57 -40.08
C GLU A 303 -45.60 -52.10 -39.73
N ILE A 304 -46.75 -51.65 -40.21
CA ILE A 304 -47.42 -50.38 -39.89
C ILE A 304 -48.37 -50.65 -38.70
N PRO A 305 -48.18 -50.03 -37.52
CA PRO A 305 -49.26 -49.85 -36.56
C PRO A 305 -49.81 -48.43 -36.69
N LEU A 306 -51.09 -48.32 -37.00
CA LEU A 306 -51.86 -47.09 -36.83
C LEU A 306 -51.82 -46.71 -35.34
N LEU A 307 -51.09 -45.65 -34.98
CA LEU A 307 -51.12 -45.07 -33.64
C LEU A 307 -52.03 -43.84 -33.60
N ASN A 308 -52.98 -43.90 -32.67
CA ASN A 308 -54.13 -43.04 -32.48
C ASN A 308 -53.70 -41.69 -31.88
N GLY A 309 -54.45 -40.61 -32.14
CA GLY A 309 -54.11 -39.23 -31.75
C GLY A 309 -54.10 -38.89 -30.25
N GLY A 310 -53.93 -39.87 -29.36
CA GLY A 310 -53.85 -39.70 -27.90
C GLY A 310 -52.44 -39.46 -27.36
N ASP A 311 -51.40 -39.87 -28.07
CA ASP A 311 -50.04 -39.93 -27.50
C ASP A 311 -49.27 -38.60 -27.58
N VAL A 312 -49.79 -37.61 -28.31
CA VAL A 312 -49.19 -36.27 -28.40
C VAL A 312 -49.42 -35.47 -27.11
N GLU A 313 -50.51 -35.75 -26.39
CA GLU A 313 -50.85 -35.05 -25.15
C GLU A 313 -50.00 -35.57 -23.96
N GLU A 314 -49.66 -36.86 -23.94
CA GLU A 314 -48.82 -37.46 -22.90
C GLU A 314 -47.35 -36.99 -22.99
N VAL A 315 -46.82 -36.80 -24.20
CA VAL A 315 -45.47 -36.27 -24.40
C VAL A 315 -45.39 -34.78 -24.04
N ALA A 316 -46.45 -34.01 -24.27
CA ALA A 316 -46.53 -32.61 -23.86
C ALA A 316 -46.54 -32.44 -22.32
N ASP A 317 -47.20 -33.36 -21.60
CA ASP A 317 -47.29 -33.32 -20.13
C ASP A 317 -45.98 -33.73 -19.44
N ILE A 318 -45.21 -34.64 -20.05
CA ILE A 318 -43.84 -34.98 -19.60
C ILE A 318 -42.90 -33.79 -19.74
N GLY A 319 -43.01 -33.01 -20.82
CA GLY A 319 -42.25 -31.77 -21.02
C GLY A 319 -42.56 -30.67 -19.99
N LEU A 320 -43.84 -30.56 -19.57
CA LEU A 320 -44.27 -29.62 -18.54
C LEU A 320 -43.78 -30.02 -17.13
N ARG A 321 -43.69 -31.32 -16.82
CA ARG A 321 -43.11 -31.82 -15.56
C ARG A 321 -41.63 -31.50 -15.43
N HIS A 322 -40.86 -31.60 -16.52
CA HIS A 322 -39.43 -31.29 -16.50
C HIS A 322 -39.15 -29.80 -16.29
N ARG A 323 -40.06 -28.92 -16.75
CA ARG A 323 -40.00 -27.46 -16.55
C ARG A 323 -40.18 -27.02 -15.09
N ARG A 324 -40.90 -27.79 -14.25
CA ARG A 324 -41.05 -27.49 -12.81
C ARG A 324 -39.83 -27.87 -11.97
N GLY A 325 -39.08 -28.90 -12.38
CA GLY A 325 -37.89 -29.35 -11.64
C GLY A 325 -36.73 -28.34 -11.71
N ILE A 326 -36.55 -27.67 -12.84
CA ILE A 326 -35.41 -26.75 -13.06
C ILE A 326 -35.60 -25.38 -12.37
N MET A 327 -36.84 -25.02 -12.01
CA MET A 327 -37.14 -23.75 -11.34
C MET A 327 -36.96 -23.80 -9.81
N GLN A 328 -36.69 -24.97 -9.23
CA GLN A 328 -36.46 -25.15 -7.78
C GLN A 328 -34.97 -25.15 -7.38
N ASP A 329 -34.05 -25.24 -8.34
CA ASP A 329 -32.59 -25.34 -8.09
C ASP A 329 -31.79 -24.11 -8.59
N ALA A 330 -32.43 -22.93 -8.76
CA ALA A 330 -31.78 -21.69 -9.19
C ALA A 330 -31.90 -20.55 -8.16
#